data_AF-A0A2H8TW17-F1
#
_entry.id   AF-A0A2H8TW17-F1
#
_cell.length_a   1.000
_cell.length_b   1.000
_cell.length_c   1.000
_cell.angle_alpha   90.00
_cell.angle_beta   90.00
_cell.angle_gamma   90.00
#
_symmetry.space_group_name_H-M   'P 1'
#
loop_
_entity.id
_entity.type
_entity.pdbx_description
1 polymer ?
#
loop_
_entity_poly.entity_id
_entity_poly.type
_entity_poly.pdbx_seq_one_letter_code
_entity_poly.pdbx_strand_id
1 'polypeptide(L)'
;MKKLGGQNPAASSKGRESVIVDALFPASPVTDWNLAPSSAVHNIFQAFDSVLNTLEFTRVIPEFRPEVLSRAVRRLTPGKAAGPSEIPNEILRAVALAQTCAVLRIFNDCLEALMFLPRWKRARLVLLRKSPDKPSDAPSSYRPICMCDAPEKLLERLLLQRLEDHLDAHGGWIRAPNQFGFRRGVSTESAIGTVLCIAAQAVTTPRRKSLCVLVTLDVRNAFNSLGWTVIDAALRGINTPEYLVEILRSWLADGTLLTGEEMVERPVTCGVPQGSVLSPALWNLTYDSLLKMETPPGMQLVGFADDLAVVGMAVTGQQLEEAINPTLTAIDD
;
A
#
# COMPACT_ATOMS: atom_id res chain seq x y z
N MET A 1 -18.93 1.64 4.89
CA MET A 1 -18.43 2.85 5.59
C MET A 1 -19.48 3.30 6.59
N LYS A 2 -19.26 3.13 7.91
CA LYS A 2 -20.16 3.69 8.94
C LYS A 2 -20.09 5.23 8.87
N LYS A 3 -21.25 5.90 8.88
CA LYS A 3 -21.35 7.36 9.00
C LYS A 3 -20.68 7.78 10.32
N LEU A 4 -19.70 8.68 10.24
CA LEU A 4 -19.02 9.25 11.40
C LEU A 4 -20.02 10.11 12.18
N GLY A 5 -20.23 9.78 13.46
CA GLY A 5 -20.99 10.60 14.39
C GLY A 5 -20.28 11.93 14.66
N GLY A 6 -21.06 12.99 14.90
CA GLY A 6 -20.64 14.40 14.91
C GLY A 6 -19.74 14.87 16.06
N GLN A 7 -18.82 14.04 16.57
CA GLN A 7 -17.78 14.51 17.49
C GLN A 7 -16.56 15.01 16.69
N ASN A 8 -16.04 16.18 17.06
CA ASN A 8 -14.84 16.76 16.45
C ASN A 8 -13.63 15.82 16.70
N PRO A 9 -13.07 15.16 15.65
CA PRO A 9 -12.04 14.14 15.84
C PRO A 9 -10.78 14.67 16.54
N ALA A 10 -10.45 15.95 16.29
CA ALA A 10 -9.28 16.63 16.83
C ALA A 10 -9.37 16.90 18.35
N ALA A 11 -10.57 16.99 18.92
CA ALA A 11 -10.74 17.30 20.34
C ALA A 11 -10.21 16.19 21.28
N SER A 12 -10.06 14.96 20.75
CA SER A 12 -9.73 13.78 21.56
C SER A 12 -8.23 13.50 21.72
N SER A 13 -7.37 14.18 20.96
CA SER A 13 -5.90 14.04 21.02
C SER A 13 -5.18 15.29 21.51
N LYS A 14 -5.91 16.39 21.74
CA LYS A 14 -5.35 17.74 21.98
C LYS A 14 -4.28 17.73 23.08
N GLY A 15 -3.07 18.18 22.74
CA GLY A 15 -1.92 18.24 23.64
C GLY A 15 -1.06 16.97 23.74
N ARG A 16 -1.44 15.86 23.07
CA ARG A 16 -0.70 14.57 23.07
C ARG A 16 -0.37 14.07 21.66
N GLU A 17 -0.62 14.90 20.66
CA GLU A 17 -0.52 14.55 19.24
C GLU A 17 0.90 14.16 18.86
N SER A 18 1.91 14.87 19.37
CA SER A 18 3.32 14.54 19.12
C SER A 18 3.66 13.10 19.51
N VAL A 19 3.34 12.69 20.74
CA VAL A 19 3.65 11.35 21.27
C VAL A 19 2.91 10.26 20.47
N ILE A 20 1.65 10.50 20.13
CA ILE A 20 0.87 9.54 19.34
C ILE A 20 1.45 9.43 17.92
N VAL A 21 1.84 10.55 17.32
CA VAL A 21 2.45 10.60 15.99
C VAL A 21 3.79 9.88 15.99
N ASP A 22 4.68 10.16 16.94
CA ASP A 22 6.01 9.54 17.02
C ASP A 22 5.91 8.01 17.18
N ALA A 23 4.88 7.52 17.86
CA ALA A 23 4.64 6.09 18.02
C ALA A 23 3.99 5.44 16.78
N LEU A 24 3.19 6.17 16.01
CA LEU A 24 2.52 5.69 14.79
C LEU A 24 3.37 5.87 13.53
N PHE A 25 4.32 6.80 13.53
CA PHE A 25 5.22 7.09 12.42
C PHE A 25 6.65 7.01 12.94
N PRO A 26 7.20 5.79 13.09
CA PRO A 26 8.52 5.60 13.63
C PRO A 26 9.57 6.24 12.71
N ALA A 27 10.57 6.87 13.31
CA ALA A 27 11.73 7.37 12.58
C ALA A 27 12.60 6.18 12.16
N SER A 28 12.39 5.66 10.95
CA SER A 28 13.32 4.75 10.31
C SER A 28 14.53 5.52 9.77
N PRO A 29 15.71 4.90 9.62
CA PRO A 29 16.84 5.53 8.93
C PRO A 29 16.41 6.04 7.57
N VAL A 30 16.85 7.25 7.21
CA VAL A 30 16.59 7.82 5.88
C VAL A 30 17.11 6.85 4.83
N THR A 31 16.27 6.54 3.85
CA THR A 31 16.67 5.68 2.74
C THR A 31 17.68 6.40 1.86
N ASP A 32 18.89 5.86 1.75
CA ASP A 32 19.86 6.31 0.76
C ASP A 32 19.50 5.70 -0.60
N TRP A 33 18.81 6.48 -1.43
CA TRP A 33 18.39 6.07 -2.75
C TRP A 33 19.55 5.79 -3.72
N ASN A 34 20.79 6.25 -3.41
CA ASN A 34 21.97 5.90 -4.20
C ASN A 34 22.45 4.46 -3.94
N LEU A 35 22.12 3.91 -2.77
CA LEU A 35 22.45 2.54 -2.36
C LEU A 35 21.27 1.58 -2.53
N ALA A 36 20.10 2.09 -2.93
CA ALA A 36 18.94 1.29 -3.29
C ALA A 36 18.93 1.03 -4.81
N PRO A 37 18.74 -0.22 -5.27
CA PRO A 37 18.18 -1.35 -4.54
C PRO A 37 19.21 -2.25 -3.87
N SER A 38 18.73 -3.18 -3.03
CA SER A 38 19.53 -4.28 -2.47
C SER A 38 20.39 -4.96 -3.55
N SER A 39 21.61 -5.36 -3.19
CA SER A 39 22.53 -6.12 -4.07
C SER A 39 21.93 -7.43 -4.60
N ALA A 40 20.86 -7.92 -3.99
CA ALA A 40 20.13 -9.12 -4.44
C ALA A 40 19.15 -8.86 -5.60
N VAL A 41 18.92 -7.63 -6.04
CA VAL A 41 18.02 -7.34 -7.17
C VAL A 41 18.75 -7.58 -8.50
N HIS A 42 18.51 -8.73 -9.12
CA HIS A 42 19.25 -9.22 -10.30
C HIS A 42 18.84 -8.59 -11.64
N ASN A 43 17.73 -7.85 -11.69
CA ASN A 43 17.13 -7.40 -12.95
C ASN A 43 17.25 -5.90 -13.22
N ILE A 44 18.04 -5.16 -12.45
CA ILE A 44 18.17 -3.70 -12.62
C ILE A 44 18.78 -3.32 -13.99
N PHE A 45 19.47 -4.26 -14.65
CA PHE A 45 20.23 -4.05 -15.88
C PHE A 45 19.79 -4.95 -17.06
N GLN A 46 18.53 -5.42 -17.11
CA GLN A 46 18.05 -6.11 -18.33
C GLN A 46 18.04 -5.21 -19.59
N ALA A 47 18.33 -3.92 -19.44
CA ALA A 47 18.62 -2.98 -20.54
C ALA A 47 20.12 -2.72 -20.74
N PHE A 48 20.98 -3.67 -20.35
CA PHE A 48 22.40 -3.66 -20.65
C PHE A 48 22.61 -4.20 -22.07
N ASP A 49 23.04 -3.33 -22.98
CA ASP A 49 23.49 -3.77 -24.31
C ASP A 49 24.90 -4.32 -24.19
N SER A 50 25.00 -5.67 -24.25
CA SER A 50 26.27 -6.40 -24.22
C SER A 50 27.23 -6.07 -25.36
N VAL A 51 26.74 -5.50 -26.47
CA VAL A 51 27.54 -5.11 -27.64
C VAL A 51 28.15 -3.72 -27.45
N LEU A 52 27.38 -2.79 -26.88
CA LEU A 52 27.82 -1.40 -26.67
C LEU A 52 28.51 -1.20 -25.31
N ASN A 53 28.39 -2.16 -24.38
CA ASN A 53 28.87 -2.07 -23.00
C ASN A 53 28.34 -0.81 -22.29
N THR A 54 27.12 -0.41 -22.63
CA THR A 54 26.44 0.78 -22.11
C THR A 54 25.03 0.43 -21.66
N LEU A 55 24.57 1.14 -20.63
CA LEU A 55 23.19 1.07 -20.17
C LEU A 55 22.27 1.76 -21.18
N GLU A 56 21.42 1.02 -21.87
CA GLU A 56 20.35 1.60 -22.68
C GLU A 56 19.13 1.84 -21.79
N PHE A 57 19.11 2.98 -21.10
CA PHE A 57 17.84 3.48 -20.57
C PHE A 57 16.98 3.91 -21.76
N THR A 58 16.15 3.02 -22.29
CA THR A 58 15.14 3.40 -23.28
C THR A 58 14.13 4.28 -22.56
N ARG A 59 14.38 5.60 -22.57
CA ARG A 59 13.53 6.68 -22.02
C ARG A 59 12.21 6.82 -22.79
N VAL A 60 11.60 5.73 -23.23
CA VAL A 60 10.23 5.79 -23.74
C VAL A 60 9.31 5.83 -22.52
N ILE A 61 9.15 7.04 -21.98
CA ILE A 61 8.17 7.34 -20.95
C ILE A 61 6.85 7.60 -21.69
N PRO A 62 5.88 6.66 -21.68
CA PRO A 62 4.65 6.90 -22.38
C PRO A 62 3.91 8.05 -21.68
N GLU A 63 3.50 9.08 -22.41
CA GLU A 63 2.72 10.17 -21.83
C GLU A 63 1.31 9.72 -21.42
N PHE A 64 0.71 10.38 -20.43
CA PHE A 64 -0.71 10.23 -20.17
C PHE A 64 -1.52 10.82 -21.32
N ARG A 65 -2.62 10.17 -21.66
CA ARG A 65 -3.56 10.64 -22.70
C ARG A 65 -4.79 11.33 -22.09
N PRO A 66 -5.44 12.26 -22.80
CA PRO A 66 -6.63 12.97 -22.32
C PRO A 66 -7.76 12.04 -21.86
N GLU A 67 -7.93 10.88 -22.49
CA GLU A 67 -8.99 9.91 -22.16
C GLU A 67 -8.75 9.24 -20.80
N VAL A 68 -7.47 8.97 -20.49
CA VAL A 68 -7.04 8.40 -19.21
C VAL A 68 -7.26 9.42 -18.11
N LEU A 69 -6.84 10.67 -18.32
CA LEU A 69 -7.08 11.78 -17.39
C LEU A 69 -8.59 11.97 -17.13
N SER A 70 -9.40 12.00 -18.18
CA SER A 70 -10.86 12.14 -18.07
C SER A 70 -11.49 11.03 -17.23
N ARG A 71 -11.00 9.78 -17.37
CA ARG A 71 -11.45 8.64 -16.57
C ARG A 71 -11.02 8.76 -15.11
N ALA A 72 -9.79 9.22 -14.87
CA ALA A 72 -9.25 9.44 -13.53
C ALA A 72 -10.01 10.55 -12.79
N VAL A 73 -10.36 11.64 -13.48
CA VAL A 73 -11.14 12.77 -12.94
C VAL A 73 -12.55 12.33 -12.52
N ARG A 74 -13.20 11.43 -13.26
CA ARG A 74 -14.53 10.90 -12.89
C ARG A 74 -14.53 10.13 -11.57
N ARG A 75 -13.37 9.63 -11.13
CA ARG A 75 -13.23 8.93 -9.83
C ARG A 75 -13.02 9.89 -8.66
N LEU A 76 -12.88 11.20 -8.88
CA LEU A 76 -12.88 12.21 -7.81
C LEU A 76 -14.30 12.35 -7.25
N THR A 77 -14.53 11.81 -6.06
CA THR A 77 -15.83 11.90 -5.39
C THR A 77 -16.04 13.30 -4.80
N PRO A 78 -17.16 13.98 -5.10
CA PRO A 78 -17.54 15.24 -4.43
C PRO A 78 -17.75 15.06 -2.92
N GLY A 79 -17.71 16.16 -2.17
CA GLY A 79 -17.97 16.20 -0.73
C GLY A 79 -16.88 15.56 0.14
N LYS A 80 -15.70 15.31 -0.43
CA LYS A 80 -14.53 14.83 0.32
C LYS A 80 -13.77 16.04 0.87
N ALA A 81 -13.29 15.91 2.11
CA ALA A 81 -12.44 16.93 2.71
C ALA A 81 -11.13 17.08 1.92
N ALA A 82 -10.71 18.33 1.73
CA ALA A 82 -9.51 18.69 0.99
C ALA A 82 -8.24 18.40 1.81
N GLY A 83 -7.11 18.30 1.11
CA GLY A 83 -5.78 18.26 1.71
C GLY A 83 -5.27 19.66 2.10
N PRO A 84 -3.95 19.80 2.35
CA PRO A 84 -3.33 21.06 2.73
C PRO A 84 -3.54 22.23 1.76
N SER A 85 -3.80 21.98 0.47
CA SER A 85 -4.06 23.04 -0.51
C SER A 85 -5.46 23.62 -0.42
N GLU A 86 -6.34 23.01 0.37
CA GLU A 86 -7.77 23.37 0.51
C GLU A 86 -8.57 23.33 -0.79
N ILE A 87 -8.03 22.73 -1.86
CA ILE A 87 -8.71 22.62 -3.15
C ILE A 87 -9.71 21.45 -3.08
N PRO A 88 -11.02 21.69 -3.17
CA PRO A 88 -12.01 20.61 -3.19
C PRO A 88 -11.94 19.82 -4.50
N ASN A 89 -12.39 18.57 -4.45
CA ASN A 89 -12.45 17.69 -5.62
C ASN A 89 -13.30 18.28 -6.75
N GLU A 90 -14.34 19.04 -6.42
CA GLU A 90 -15.25 19.71 -7.34
C GLU A 90 -14.53 20.75 -8.18
N ILE A 91 -13.68 21.56 -7.53
CA ILE A 91 -12.90 22.60 -8.21
C ILE A 91 -11.87 21.96 -9.12
N LEU A 92 -11.11 20.97 -8.61
CA LEU A 92 -10.14 20.26 -9.45
C LEU A 92 -10.83 19.58 -10.64
N ARG A 93 -12.00 18.97 -10.42
CA ARG A 93 -12.77 18.35 -11.49
C ARG A 93 -13.22 19.37 -12.54
N ALA A 94 -13.71 20.54 -12.13
CA ALA A 94 -14.08 21.60 -13.06
C ALA A 94 -12.89 22.08 -13.88
N VAL A 95 -11.75 22.34 -13.22
CA VAL A 95 -10.51 22.79 -13.87
C VAL A 95 -9.97 21.72 -14.82
N ALA A 96 -9.91 20.46 -14.41
CA ALA A 96 -9.37 19.37 -15.23
C ALA A 96 -10.23 19.06 -16.46
N LEU A 97 -11.54 19.36 -16.43
CA LEU A 97 -12.42 19.23 -17.60
C LEU A 97 -12.38 20.46 -18.50
N ALA A 98 -12.24 21.65 -17.94
CA ALA A 98 -12.16 22.90 -18.71
C ALA A 98 -10.79 23.11 -19.35
N GLN A 99 -9.72 22.64 -18.70
CA GLN A 99 -8.32 22.86 -19.06
C GLN A 99 -7.53 21.55 -19.13
N THR A 100 -8.11 20.54 -19.78
CA THR A 100 -7.55 19.18 -19.89
C THR A 100 -6.09 19.18 -20.34
N CYS A 101 -5.75 19.90 -21.40
CA CYS A 101 -4.38 19.94 -21.93
C CYS A 101 -3.38 20.54 -20.95
N ALA A 102 -3.77 21.58 -20.20
CA ALA A 102 -2.88 22.23 -19.23
C ALA A 102 -2.62 21.32 -18.02
N VAL A 103 -3.66 20.66 -17.50
CA VAL A 103 -3.52 19.69 -16.40
C VAL A 103 -2.70 18.49 -16.84
N LEU A 104 -2.95 17.98 -18.04
CA LEU A 104 -2.22 16.85 -18.60
C LEU A 104 -0.73 17.18 -18.78
N ARG A 105 -0.41 18.38 -19.27
CA ARG A 105 0.98 18.85 -19.40
C ARG A 105 1.70 18.81 -18.05
N ILE A 106 1.09 19.34 -16.99
CA ILE A 106 1.72 19.30 -15.64
C ILE A 106 2.04 17.86 -15.20
N PHE A 107 1.13 16.92 -15.43
CA PHE A 107 1.36 15.52 -15.05
C PHE A 107 2.38 14.81 -15.94
N ASN A 108 2.42 15.15 -17.24
CA ASN A 108 3.44 14.63 -18.15
C ASN A 108 4.81 15.24 -17.85
N ASP A 109 4.89 16.53 -17.47
CA ASP A 109 6.14 17.17 -17.03
C ASP A 109 6.69 16.48 -15.77
N CYS A 110 5.81 16.16 -14.80
CA CYS A 110 6.20 15.39 -13.61
C CYS A 110 6.74 14.00 -13.99
N LEU A 111 6.09 13.35 -14.94
CA LEU A 111 6.43 12.00 -15.41
C LEU A 111 7.75 11.99 -16.20
N GLU A 112 7.97 12.97 -17.08
CA GLU A 112 9.21 13.13 -17.84
C GLU A 112 10.38 13.46 -16.92
N ALA A 113 10.15 14.30 -15.90
CA ALA A 113 11.14 14.63 -14.89
C ALA A 113 11.35 13.52 -13.84
N LEU A 114 10.53 12.46 -13.87
CA LEU A 114 10.49 11.41 -12.83
C LEU A 114 10.33 11.97 -11.41
N MET A 115 9.65 13.11 -11.30
CA MET A 115 9.58 13.91 -10.08
C MET A 115 8.14 14.09 -9.64
N PHE A 116 7.88 13.73 -8.40
CA PHE A 116 6.65 14.08 -7.70
C PHE A 116 6.82 15.43 -7.00
N LEU A 117 5.93 16.39 -7.29
CA LEU A 117 6.08 17.75 -6.78
C LEU A 117 6.12 17.78 -5.24
N PRO A 118 7.11 18.43 -4.60
CA PRO A 118 7.24 18.45 -3.14
C PRO A 118 5.99 18.91 -2.40
N ARG A 119 5.24 19.87 -2.95
CA ARG A 119 3.99 20.36 -2.36
C ARG A 119 2.92 19.26 -2.21
N TRP A 120 2.93 18.27 -3.11
CA TRP A 120 2.02 17.14 -3.15
C TRP A 120 2.56 15.94 -2.35
N LYS A 121 3.72 16.08 -1.70
CA LYS A 121 4.26 15.08 -0.75
C LYS A 121 3.92 15.45 0.70
N ARG A 122 3.03 16.44 0.88
CA ARG A 122 2.57 16.94 2.19
C ARG A 122 1.15 16.48 2.45
N ALA A 123 0.92 15.84 3.58
CA ALA A 123 -0.43 15.40 3.97
C ALA A 123 -0.80 15.93 5.36
N ARG A 124 -2.03 16.41 5.51
CA ARG A 124 -2.56 16.78 6.83
C ARG A 124 -2.96 15.52 7.58
N LEU A 125 -2.35 15.29 8.74
CA LEU A 125 -2.66 14.13 9.56
C LEU A 125 -3.91 14.39 10.42
N VAL A 126 -4.85 13.46 10.38
CA VAL A 126 -6.03 13.43 11.23
C VAL A 126 -6.06 12.13 12.01
N LEU A 127 -6.10 12.20 13.34
CA LEU A 127 -6.18 11.02 14.21
C LEU A 127 -7.66 10.70 14.52
N LEU A 128 -8.14 9.54 14.06
CA LEU A 128 -9.50 9.08 14.33
C LEU A 128 -9.51 8.05 15.46
N ARG A 129 -10.34 8.22 16.50
CA ARG A 129 -10.46 7.20 17.54
C ARG A 129 -11.11 5.92 17.01
N LYS A 130 -10.48 4.77 17.30
CA LYS A 130 -10.99 3.44 16.93
C LYS A 130 -12.25 3.08 17.73
N SER A 131 -12.26 3.38 19.02
CA SER A 131 -13.39 3.16 19.92
C SER A 131 -13.34 4.17 21.09
N PRO A 132 -14.48 4.63 21.62
CA PRO A 132 -14.52 5.44 22.84
C PRO A 132 -13.94 4.71 24.06
N ASP A 133 -14.04 3.37 24.12
CA ASP A 133 -13.64 2.57 25.29
C ASP A 133 -12.13 2.35 25.40
N LYS A 134 -11.38 2.64 24.32
CA LYS A 134 -9.93 2.50 24.34
C LYS A 134 -9.25 3.69 25.04
N PRO A 135 -8.12 3.48 25.73
CA PRO A 135 -7.39 4.55 26.40
C PRO A 135 -7.02 5.70 25.44
N SER A 136 -7.16 6.96 25.89
CA SER A 136 -6.92 8.16 25.05
C SER A 136 -5.47 8.56 24.90
N ASP A 137 -4.63 7.96 25.70
CA ASP A 137 -3.18 8.08 25.70
C ASP A 137 -2.50 7.02 24.84
N ALA A 138 -3.12 5.87 24.61
CA ALA A 138 -2.55 4.80 23.81
C ALA A 138 -2.56 5.12 22.29
N PRO A 139 -1.40 5.13 21.60
CA PRO A 139 -1.35 5.37 20.15
C PRO A 139 -2.17 4.36 19.34
N SER A 140 -2.25 3.11 19.81
CA SER A 140 -3.02 2.04 19.18
C SER A 140 -4.54 2.29 19.17
N SER A 141 -5.02 3.26 19.95
CA SER A 141 -6.43 3.72 19.99
C SER A 141 -6.81 4.63 18.83
N TYR A 142 -5.84 5.11 18.06
CA TYR A 142 -6.07 6.02 16.94
C TYR A 142 -5.80 5.34 15.59
N ARG A 143 -6.51 5.77 14.56
CA ARG A 143 -6.18 5.51 13.15
C ARG A 143 -5.67 6.80 12.54
N PRO A 144 -4.42 6.85 12.08
CA PRO A 144 -3.91 8.00 11.37
C PRO A 144 -4.50 8.05 9.96
N ILE A 145 -5.11 9.17 9.58
CA ILE A 145 -5.58 9.41 8.21
C ILE A 145 -4.79 10.58 7.63
N CYS A 146 -4.11 10.32 6.52
CA CYS A 146 -3.36 11.31 5.77
C CYS A 146 -4.29 11.96 4.73
N MET A 147 -4.72 13.19 5.02
CA MET A 147 -5.50 14.01 4.12
C MET A 147 -4.58 14.57 3.02
N CYS A 148 -4.51 13.83 1.92
CA CYS A 148 -3.69 14.14 0.75
C CYS A 148 -4.45 15.07 -0.22
N ASP A 149 -3.70 15.85 -1.01
CA ASP A 149 -4.24 16.88 -1.90
C ASP A 149 -4.99 16.26 -3.09
N ALA A 150 -5.96 17.00 -3.65
CA ALA A 150 -6.74 16.49 -4.78
C ALA A 150 -5.88 16.29 -6.05
N PRO A 151 -4.96 17.22 -6.43
CA PRO A 151 -4.06 17.02 -7.57
C PRO A 151 -3.09 15.84 -7.36
N GLU A 152 -2.57 15.68 -6.14
CA GLU A 152 -1.76 14.53 -5.73
C GLU A 152 -2.49 13.22 -6.02
N LYS A 153 -3.70 13.04 -5.44
CA LYS A 153 -4.54 11.86 -5.66
C LYS A 153 -4.89 11.61 -7.11
N LEU A 154 -4.92 12.66 -7.94
CA LEU A 154 -5.20 12.53 -9.37
C LEU A 154 -3.99 11.97 -10.11
N LEU A 155 -2.77 12.46 -9.84
CA LEU A 155 -1.54 11.91 -10.40
C LEU A 155 -1.28 10.48 -9.91
N GLU A 156 -1.43 10.23 -8.61
CA GLU A 156 -1.35 8.89 -8.03
C GLU A 156 -2.27 7.89 -8.71
N ARG A 157 -3.49 8.30 -9.06
CA ARG A 157 -4.45 7.45 -9.77
C ARG A 157 -4.00 7.10 -11.19
N LEU A 158 -3.35 8.03 -11.86
CA LEU A 158 -2.78 7.79 -13.19
C LEU A 158 -1.60 6.82 -13.12
N LEU A 159 -0.73 6.97 -12.11
CA LEU A 159 0.38 6.05 -11.84
C LEU A 159 -0.11 4.67 -11.42
N LEU A 160 -1.12 4.62 -10.54
CA LEU A 160 -1.75 3.37 -10.11
C LEU A 160 -2.31 2.60 -11.31
N GLN A 161 -2.95 3.27 -12.26
CA GLN A 161 -3.46 2.58 -13.45
C GLN A 161 -2.33 1.90 -14.22
N ARG A 162 -1.16 2.55 -14.38
CA ARG A 162 -0.01 1.95 -15.06
C ARG A 162 0.58 0.77 -14.28
N LEU A 163 0.66 0.89 -12.96
CA LEU A 163 1.13 -0.19 -12.10
C LEU A 163 0.20 -1.40 -12.19
N GLU A 164 -1.12 -1.17 -12.14
CA GLU A 164 -2.13 -2.22 -12.29
C GLU A 164 -2.08 -2.86 -13.69
N ASP A 165 -1.92 -2.07 -14.74
CA ASP A 165 -1.76 -2.58 -16.12
C ASP A 165 -0.50 -3.47 -16.23
N HIS A 166 0.61 -3.10 -15.57
CA HIS A 166 1.84 -3.90 -15.50
C HIS A 166 1.63 -5.21 -14.75
N LEU A 167 0.96 -5.17 -13.59
CA LEU A 167 0.63 -6.34 -12.78
C LEU A 167 -0.26 -7.33 -13.55
N ASP A 168 -1.20 -6.81 -14.35
CA ASP A 168 -2.15 -7.61 -15.11
C ASP A 168 -1.53 -8.15 -16.41
N ALA A 169 -0.58 -7.43 -17.03
CA ALA A 169 0.11 -7.85 -18.27
C ALA A 169 0.88 -9.18 -18.13
N HIS A 170 1.32 -9.53 -16.92
CA HIS A 170 2.01 -10.77 -16.60
C HIS A 170 1.04 -11.90 -16.20
N GLY A 171 -0.16 -11.93 -16.80
CA GLY A 171 -1.18 -12.95 -16.54
C GLY A 171 -1.70 -12.97 -15.10
N GLY A 172 -1.48 -11.90 -14.32
CA GLY A 172 -1.86 -11.82 -12.91
C GLY A 172 -1.06 -12.71 -11.96
N TRP A 173 -0.09 -13.50 -12.45
CA TRP A 173 0.78 -14.39 -11.63
C TRP A 173 1.62 -13.60 -10.61
N ILE A 174 1.87 -12.31 -10.90
CA ILE A 174 2.56 -11.41 -9.97
C ILE A 174 1.74 -11.20 -8.69
N ARG A 175 0.42 -11.25 -8.75
CA ARG A 175 -0.42 -11.05 -7.56
C ARG A 175 -0.55 -12.33 -6.78
N ALA A 176 -0.42 -12.27 -5.46
CA ALA A 176 -0.67 -13.44 -4.62
C ALA A 176 -2.15 -13.83 -4.72
N PRO A 177 -2.51 -15.07 -5.14
CA PRO A 177 -3.91 -15.46 -5.36
C PRO A 177 -4.73 -15.49 -4.07
N ASN A 178 -4.05 -15.58 -2.93
CA ASN A 178 -4.57 -15.61 -1.57
C ASN A 178 -4.60 -14.23 -0.88
N GLN A 179 -4.31 -13.13 -1.60
CA GLN A 179 -4.60 -11.77 -1.14
C GLN A 179 -6.00 -11.35 -1.59
N PHE A 180 -6.87 -10.99 -0.66
CA PHE A 180 -8.26 -10.60 -0.94
C PHE A 180 -8.54 -9.11 -0.64
N GLY A 181 -7.66 -8.44 0.10
CA GLY A 181 -7.79 -7.02 0.42
C GLY A 181 -7.40 -6.14 -0.75
N PHE A 182 -8.08 -5.00 -0.90
CA PHE A 182 -7.79 -3.95 -1.91
C PHE A 182 -7.68 -4.43 -3.37
N ARG A 183 -8.23 -5.59 -3.70
CA ARG A 183 -8.22 -6.14 -5.05
C ARG A 183 -9.59 -6.10 -5.69
N ARG A 184 -9.60 -5.86 -7.00
CA ARG A 184 -10.84 -5.84 -7.77
C ARG A 184 -11.40 -7.26 -7.91
N GLY A 185 -12.70 -7.41 -7.70
CA GLY A 185 -13.42 -8.67 -7.96
C GLY A 185 -13.37 -9.69 -6.82
N VAL A 186 -12.69 -9.38 -5.72
CA VAL A 186 -12.66 -10.19 -4.51
C VAL A 186 -13.15 -9.37 -3.30
N SER A 187 -13.68 -10.05 -2.29
CA SER A 187 -14.25 -9.43 -1.10
C SER A 187 -13.88 -10.21 0.16
N THR A 188 -14.31 -9.70 1.32
CA THR A 188 -14.20 -10.43 2.59
C THR A 188 -14.96 -11.76 2.54
N GLU A 189 -16.07 -11.85 1.80
CA GLU A 189 -16.82 -13.09 1.61
C GLU A 189 -16.00 -14.12 0.82
N SER A 190 -15.23 -13.68 -0.17
CA SER A 190 -14.31 -14.56 -0.91
C SER A 190 -13.25 -15.15 0.02
N ALA A 191 -12.63 -14.32 0.87
CA ALA A 191 -11.60 -14.76 1.83
C ALA A 191 -12.17 -15.77 2.84
N ILE A 192 -13.34 -15.46 3.42
CA ILE A 192 -14.02 -16.37 4.35
C ILE A 192 -14.41 -17.67 3.64
N GLY A 193 -14.91 -17.59 2.40
CA GLY A 193 -15.24 -18.75 1.59
C GLY A 193 -14.05 -19.69 1.38
N THR A 194 -12.85 -19.14 1.14
CA THR A 194 -11.61 -19.92 1.06
C THR A 194 -11.30 -20.64 2.37
N VAL A 195 -11.35 -19.94 3.50
CA VAL A 195 -11.12 -20.55 4.83
C VAL A 195 -12.12 -21.68 5.12
N LEU A 196 -13.40 -21.44 4.84
CA LEU A 196 -14.46 -22.44 5.02
C LEU A 196 -14.29 -23.65 4.09
N CYS A 197 -13.85 -23.43 2.86
CA CYS A 197 -13.57 -24.52 1.92
C CYS A 197 -12.46 -25.44 2.45
N ILE A 198 -11.36 -24.85 2.94
CA ILE A 198 -10.25 -25.59 3.56
C ILE A 198 -10.76 -26.37 4.77
N ALA A 199 -11.50 -25.72 5.68
CA ALA A 199 -12.07 -26.38 6.85
C ALA A 199 -13.02 -27.54 6.49
N ALA A 200 -13.81 -27.42 5.42
CA ALA A 200 -14.69 -28.49 4.95
C ALA A 200 -13.91 -29.70 4.41
N GLN A 201 -12.77 -29.48 3.74
CA GLN A 201 -11.89 -30.56 3.26
C GLN A 201 -11.32 -31.39 4.42
N ALA A 202 -11.03 -30.76 5.56
CA ALA A 202 -10.56 -31.47 6.76
C ALA A 202 -11.58 -32.51 7.28
N VAL A 203 -12.88 -32.23 7.10
CA VAL A 203 -13.99 -33.07 7.60
C VAL A 203 -14.33 -34.21 6.63
N THR A 204 -14.19 -34.00 5.33
CA THR A 204 -14.59 -34.96 4.29
C THR A 204 -13.50 -35.96 3.90
N THR A 205 -12.30 -35.86 4.49
CA THR A 205 -11.17 -36.73 4.15
C THR A 205 -11.48 -38.20 4.54
N PRO A 206 -11.56 -39.15 3.58
CA PRO A 206 -12.27 -40.43 3.76
C PRO A 206 -11.65 -41.44 4.73
N ARG A 207 -10.42 -41.21 5.22
CA ARG A 207 -9.67 -42.20 6.01
C ARG A 207 -9.38 -41.79 7.45
N ARG A 208 -9.30 -40.49 7.76
CA ARG A 208 -9.24 -39.93 9.12
C ARG A 208 -9.75 -38.49 9.07
N LYS A 209 -10.56 -38.10 10.06
CA LYS A 209 -10.92 -36.68 10.25
C LYS A 209 -9.63 -35.92 10.58
N SER A 210 -9.31 -34.90 9.79
CA SER A 210 -8.20 -34.00 10.09
C SER A 210 -8.68 -32.90 11.04
N LEU A 211 -7.80 -32.48 11.94
CA LEU A 211 -7.97 -31.25 12.70
C LEU A 211 -7.72 -30.06 11.76
N CYS A 212 -8.46 -28.97 11.96
CA CYS A 212 -8.29 -27.70 11.27
C CYS A 212 -8.06 -26.60 12.30
N VAL A 213 -6.99 -25.82 12.12
CA VAL A 213 -6.64 -24.69 12.98
C VAL A 213 -6.58 -23.43 12.13
N LEU A 214 -7.09 -22.34 12.69
CA LEU A 214 -7.00 -20.99 12.13
C LEU A 214 -6.22 -20.12 13.11
N VAL A 215 -5.07 -19.61 12.69
CA VAL A 215 -4.29 -18.62 13.44
C VAL A 215 -4.39 -17.29 12.70
N THR A 216 -4.87 -16.25 13.38
CA THR A 216 -4.98 -14.90 12.81
C THR A 216 -3.91 -13.99 13.39
N LEU A 217 -3.19 -13.30 12.52
CA LEU A 217 -2.10 -12.38 12.83
C LEU A 217 -2.49 -10.97 12.40
N ASP A 218 -2.23 -9.99 13.28
CA ASP A 218 -2.46 -8.57 13.04
C ASP A 218 -1.11 -7.86 12.91
N VAL A 219 -0.86 -7.22 11.77
CA VAL A 219 0.39 -6.50 11.56
C VAL A 219 0.36 -5.17 12.30
N ARG A 220 1.23 -5.06 13.32
CA ARG A 220 1.31 -3.84 14.13
C ARG A 220 1.70 -2.65 13.26
N ASN A 221 0.85 -1.61 13.27
CA ASN A 221 1.11 -0.34 12.58
C ASN A 221 1.38 -0.50 11.08
N ALA A 222 0.62 -1.39 10.44
CA ALA A 222 0.63 -1.55 8.99
C ALA A 222 0.47 -0.22 8.25
N PHE A 223 0.96 -0.18 7.00
CA PHE A 223 1.13 1.01 6.17
C PHE A 223 2.16 2.02 6.69
N ASN A 224 2.16 2.42 7.96
CA ASN A 224 3.03 3.49 8.46
C ASN A 224 4.47 3.04 8.72
N SER A 225 4.69 1.74 8.93
CA SER A 225 6.03 1.17 9.19
C SER A 225 6.67 0.51 7.97
N LEU A 226 6.04 0.57 6.79
CA LEU A 226 6.53 -0.16 5.61
C LEU A 226 7.84 0.45 5.06
N GLY A 227 8.94 -0.29 5.12
CA GLY A 227 10.24 0.20 4.63
C GLY A 227 10.24 0.50 3.13
N TRP A 228 10.71 1.68 2.73
CA TRP A 228 10.73 2.10 1.32
C TRP A 228 11.66 1.25 0.46
N THR A 229 12.78 0.78 1.02
CA THR A 229 13.69 -0.17 0.34
C THR A 229 13.01 -1.50 0.03
N VAL A 230 12.06 -1.95 0.86
CA VAL A 230 11.30 -3.17 0.64
C VAL A 230 10.28 -2.97 -0.49
N ILE A 231 9.61 -1.81 -0.52
CA ILE A 231 8.70 -1.44 -1.62
C ILE A 231 9.47 -1.39 -2.95
N ASP A 232 10.63 -0.74 -2.95
CA ASP A 232 11.50 -0.65 -4.12
C ASP A 232 11.97 -2.02 -4.61
N ALA A 233 12.41 -2.88 -3.70
CA ALA A 233 12.79 -4.26 -4.02
C ALA A 233 11.61 -5.06 -4.58
N ALA A 234 10.40 -4.88 -4.05
CA ALA A 234 9.20 -5.55 -4.55
C ALA A 234 8.83 -5.08 -5.97
N LEU A 235 8.87 -3.77 -6.24
CA LEU A 235 8.63 -3.20 -7.59
C LEU A 235 9.63 -3.75 -8.62
N ARG A 236 10.91 -3.81 -8.26
CA ARG A 236 11.96 -4.31 -9.15
C ARG A 236 11.91 -5.84 -9.30
N GLY A 237 11.55 -6.56 -8.25
CA GLY A 237 11.39 -8.02 -8.28
C GLY A 237 10.32 -8.50 -9.26
N ILE A 238 9.35 -7.64 -9.58
CA ILE A 238 8.30 -7.91 -10.57
C ILE A 238 8.58 -7.25 -11.94
N ASN A 239 9.81 -6.80 -12.16
CA ASN A 239 10.27 -6.12 -13.38
C ASN A 239 9.40 -4.91 -13.77
N THR A 240 8.97 -4.11 -12.78
CA THR A 240 8.26 -2.85 -13.04
C THR A 240 9.10 -1.94 -13.93
N PRO A 241 8.52 -1.28 -14.96
CA PRO A 241 9.26 -0.35 -15.81
C PRO A 241 9.98 0.71 -14.97
N GLU A 242 11.24 0.95 -15.29
CA GLU A 242 12.12 1.76 -14.45
C GLU A 242 11.63 3.19 -14.23
N TYR A 243 11.05 3.82 -15.27
CA TYR A 243 10.45 5.15 -15.12
C TYR A 243 9.36 5.18 -14.05
N LEU A 244 8.60 4.09 -13.90
CA LEU A 244 7.54 3.99 -12.91
C LEU A 244 8.12 3.76 -11.52
N VAL A 245 9.20 2.98 -11.40
CA VAL A 245 9.94 2.83 -10.15
C VAL A 245 10.47 4.18 -9.68
N GLU A 246 11.15 4.93 -10.54
CA GLU A 246 11.77 6.21 -10.18
C GLU A 246 10.75 7.28 -9.77
N ILE A 247 9.62 7.43 -10.46
CA ILE A 247 8.59 8.38 -10.02
C ILE A 247 7.92 7.93 -8.69
N LEU A 248 7.81 6.62 -8.44
CA LEU A 248 7.29 6.10 -7.16
C LEU A 248 8.30 6.31 -6.02
N ARG A 249 9.61 6.19 -6.28
CA ARG A 249 10.66 6.59 -5.34
C ARG A 249 10.56 8.08 -5.01
N SER A 250 10.39 8.92 -6.04
CA SER A 250 10.19 10.35 -5.83
C SER A 250 8.93 10.68 -5.03
N TRP A 251 7.87 9.87 -5.16
CA TRP A 251 6.63 10.00 -4.38
C TRP A 251 6.82 9.58 -2.91
N LEU A 252 7.58 8.51 -2.65
CA LEU A 252 7.91 8.06 -1.30
C LEU A 252 8.83 9.06 -0.58
N ALA A 253 9.89 9.51 -1.26
CA ALA A 253 10.93 10.35 -0.69
C ALA A 253 10.42 11.73 -0.22
N ASP A 254 11.02 12.27 0.84
CA ASP A 254 10.73 13.60 1.41
C ASP A 254 9.25 13.87 1.72
N GLY A 255 8.49 12.81 2.05
CA GLY A 255 7.13 12.94 2.55
C GLY A 255 7.09 13.72 3.86
N THR A 256 6.11 14.60 4.03
CA THR A 256 5.94 15.41 5.24
C THR A 256 4.50 15.35 5.75
N LEU A 257 4.32 15.08 7.04
CA LEU A 257 3.03 15.15 7.72
C LEU A 257 2.87 16.51 8.38
N LEU A 258 1.70 17.12 8.18
CA LEU A 258 1.27 18.30 8.93
C LEU A 258 0.43 17.85 10.11
N THR A 259 0.89 18.13 11.33
CA THR A 259 0.30 17.59 12.55
C THR A 259 -0.24 18.69 13.47
N GLY A 260 -1.34 18.37 14.15
CA GLY A 260 -2.03 19.27 15.07
C GLY A 260 -2.73 20.46 14.41
N GLU A 261 -3.28 21.34 15.23
CA GLU A 261 -3.93 22.59 14.77
C GLU A 261 -2.91 23.58 14.18
N GLU A 262 -1.67 23.54 14.67
CA GLU A 262 -0.56 24.40 14.23
C GLU A 262 0.11 23.92 12.93
N MET A 263 -0.31 22.76 12.39
CA MET A 263 0.20 22.19 11.14
C MET A 263 1.72 22.00 11.15
N VAL A 264 2.26 21.54 12.28
CA VAL A 264 3.70 21.30 12.47
C VAL A 264 4.16 20.23 11.49
N GLU A 265 5.17 20.59 10.69
CA GLU A 265 5.80 19.70 9.72
C GLU A 265 6.63 18.62 10.41
N ARG A 266 6.39 17.37 10.00
CA ARG A 266 7.12 16.19 10.47
C ARG A 266 7.55 15.36 9.26
N PRO A 267 8.87 15.21 9.01
CA PRO A 267 9.34 14.37 7.92
C PRO A 267 9.00 12.91 8.20
N VAL A 268 8.70 12.18 7.14
CA VAL A 268 8.45 10.74 7.16
C VAL A 268 9.61 10.06 6.45
N THR A 269 10.08 8.94 7.01
CA THR A 269 11.20 8.17 6.46
C THR A 269 10.84 6.73 6.10
N CYS A 270 9.61 6.31 6.40
CA CYS A 270 9.06 5.01 6.00
C CYS A 270 7.53 5.08 5.92
N GLY A 271 6.95 4.03 5.35
CA GLY A 271 5.52 3.85 5.26
C GLY A 271 4.91 4.49 4.03
N VAL A 272 3.62 4.23 3.87
CA VAL A 272 2.78 4.75 2.80
C VAL A 272 1.55 5.44 3.42
N PRO A 273 1.17 6.66 2.99
CA PRO A 273 0.13 7.44 3.66
C PRO A 273 -1.25 6.76 3.65
N GLN A 274 -1.88 6.60 4.82
CA GLN A 274 -3.25 6.08 4.93
C GLN A 274 -4.27 7.12 4.43
N GLY A 275 -4.58 7.11 3.13
CA GLY A 275 -5.43 8.11 2.48
C GLY A 275 -4.97 8.48 1.06
N SER A 276 -3.76 8.06 0.69
CA SER A 276 -3.26 8.06 -0.69
C SER A 276 -3.92 6.95 -1.52
N VAL A 277 -3.98 7.16 -2.83
CA VAL A 277 -4.50 6.23 -3.83
C VAL A 277 -3.51 5.10 -4.11
N LEU A 278 -2.19 5.34 -4.01
CA LEU A 278 -1.16 4.34 -4.28
C LEU A 278 -0.91 3.38 -3.11
N SER A 279 -1.08 3.85 -1.87
CA SER A 279 -0.73 3.10 -0.66
C SER A 279 -1.28 1.66 -0.61
N PRO A 280 -2.56 1.39 -0.95
CA PRO A 280 -3.08 0.02 -0.92
C PRO A 280 -2.41 -0.93 -1.93
N ALA A 281 -2.08 -0.43 -3.12
CA ALA A 281 -1.45 -1.23 -4.16
C ALA A 281 0.01 -1.55 -3.81
N LEU A 282 0.74 -0.56 -3.30
CA LEU A 282 2.12 -0.76 -2.83
C LEU A 282 2.17 -1.69 -1.61
N TRP A 283 1.22 -1.55 -0.67
CA TRP A 283 1.10 -2.50 0.43
C TRP A 283 0.93 -3.93 -0.08
N ASN A 284 -0.09 -4.19 -0.90
CA ASN A 284 -0.34 -5.53 -1.44
C ASN A 284 0.85 -6.07 -2.22
N LEU A 285 1.47 -5.27 -3.09
CA LEU A 285 2.67 -5.67 -3.84
C LEU A 285 3.80 -6.14 -2.92
N THR A 286 4.04 -5.40 -1.83
CA THR A 286 5.10 -5.73 -0.88
C THR A 286 4.72 -6.93 -0.02
N TYR A 287 3.43 -7.06 0.33
CA TYR A 287 2.91 -8.16 1.15
C TYR A 287 2.77 -9.47 0.36
N ASP A 288 2.73 -9.41 -0.96
CA ASP A 288 2.60 -10.59 -1.82
C ASP A 288 3.79 -11.54 -1.69
N SER A 289 5.00 -11.05 -1.36
CA SER A 289 6.15 -11.94 -1.12
C SER A 289 5.93 -12.84 0.09
N LEU A 290 5.37 -12.30 1.18
CA LEU A 290 4.98 -13.05 2.36
C LEU A 290 3.91 -14.08 2.01
N LEU A 291 2.86 -13.67 1.28
CA LEU A 291 1.76 -14.57 0.93
C LEU A 291 2.14 -15.68 -0.06
N LYS A 292 3.28 -15.54 -0.74
CA LYS A 292 3.84 -16.51 -1.70
C LYS A 292 4.96 -17.37 -1.13
N MET A 293 5.33 -17.20 0.15
CA MET A 293 6.33 -18.05 0.78
C MET A 293 5.91 -19.52 0.70
N GLU A 294 6.90 -20.41 0.62
CA GLU A 294 6.63 -21.84 0.69
C GLU A 294 6.10 -22.20 2.09
N THR A 295 4.97 -22.89 2.13
CA THR A 295 4.38 -23.39 3.37
C THR A 295 4.40 -24.91 3.40
N PRO A 296 4.54 -25.54 4.59
CA PRO A 296 4.44 -26.98 4.73
C PRO A 296 3.12 -27.53 4.16
N PRO A 297 3.09 -28.81 3.73
CA PRO A 297 1.87 -29.45 3.24
C PRO A 297 0.72 -29.33 4.26
N GLY A 298 -0.45 -28.92 3.78
CA GLY A 298 -1.64 -28.72 4.62
C GLY A 298 -1.75 -27.35 5.28
N MET A 299 -0.75 -26.48 5.12
CA MET A 299 -0.81 -25.07 5.52
C MET A 299 -1.17 -24.18 4.33
N GLN A 300 -2.00 -23.17 4.57
CA GLN A 300 -2.35 -22.14 3.59
C GLN A 300 -2.43 -20.78 4.26
N LEU A 301 -1.86 -19.77 3.59
CA LEU A 301 -1.98 -18.38 3.99
C LEU A 301 -3.18 -17.74 3.30
N VAL A 302 -3.92 -16.92 4.03
CA VAL A 302 -5.03 -16.12 3.51
C VAL A 302 -4.86 -14.69 4.01
N GLY A 303 -4.61 -13.76 3.09
CA GLY A 303 -4.42 -12.35 3.40
C GLY A 303 -5.64 -11.51 3.08
N PHE A 304 -5.94 -10.53 3.92
CA PHE A 304 -6.86 -9.45 3.61
C PHE A 304 -6.23 -8.13 4.07
N ALA A 305 -5.61 -7.41 3.14
CA ALA A 305 -4.83 -6.21 3.44
C ALA A 305 -3.70 -6.54 4.44
N ASP A 306 -3.77 -5.99 5.66
CA ASP A 306 -2.85 -6.21 6.77
C ASP A 306 -3.25 -7.40 7.67
N ASP A 307 -4.47 -7.92 7.55
CA ASP A 307 -4.90 -9.12 8.27
C ASP A 307 -4.35 -10.38 7.57
N LEU A 308 -3.70 -11.25 8.34
CA LEU A 308 -3.20 -12.54 7.86
C LEU A 308 -3.82 -13.68 8.64
N ALA A 309 -4.25 -14.71 7.93
CA ALA A 309 -4.71 -15.95 8.51
C ALA A 309 -3.87 -17.12 7.99
N VAL A 310 -3.37 -17.95 8.91
CA VAL A 310 -2.74 -19.23 8.64
C VAL A 310 -3.78 -20.32 8.91
N VAL A 311 -4.17 -21.04 7.87
CA VAL A 311 -5.10 -22.18 7.95
C VAL A 311 -4.29 -23.46 7.84
N GLY A 312 -4.32 -24.27 8.89
CA GLY A 312 -3.56 -25.51 8.96
C GLY A 312 -4.46 -26.73 9.08
N MET A 313 -4.12 -27.81 8.37
CA MET A 313 -4.77 -29.11 8.47
C MET A 313 -3.77 -30.23 8.72
N ALA A 314 -4.01 -31.04 9.76
CA ALA A 314 -3.27 -32.29 9.96
C ALA A 314 -4.11 -33.33 10.70
N VAL A 315 -3.65 -34.59 10.73
CA VAL A 315 -4.40 -35.70 11.34
C VAL A 315 -4.32 -35.65 12.87
N THR A 316 -3.20 -35.16 13.43
CA THR A 316 -2.98 -35.06 14.87
C THR A 316 -2.59 -33.64 15.28
N GLY A 317 -2.80 -33.29 16.55
CA GLY A 317 -2.38 -31.99 17.08
C GLY A 317 -0.87 -31.76 16.99
N GLN A 318 -0.08 -32.81 17.23
CA GLN A 318 1.38 -32.74 17.11
C GLN A 318 1.82 -32.41 15.68
N GLN A 319 1.22 -33.03 14.66
CA GLN A 319 1.52 -32.71 13.26
C GLN A 319 1.12 -31.28 12.88
N LEU A 320 0.03 -30.77 13.46
CA LEU A 320 -0.36 -29.37 13.29
C LEU A 320 0.70 -28.45 13.89
N GLU A 321 1.15 -28.70 15.12
CA GLU A 321 2.19 -27.90 15.78
C GLU A 321 3.51 -27.93 15.01
N GLU A 322 3.94 -29.11 14.57
CA GLU A 322 5.17 -29.31 13.77
C GLU A 322 5.14 -28.59 12.42
N ALA A 323 3.95 -28.34 11.85
CA ALA A 323 3.80 -27.64 10.58
C ALA A 323 3.53 -26.13 10.76
N ILE A 324 2.72 -25.75 11.75
CA ILE A 324 2.32 -24.36 11.94
C ILE A 324 3.43 -23.53 12.58
N ASN A 325 4.18 -24.07 13.54
CA ASN A 325 5.21 -23.30 14.25
C ASN A 325 6.33 -22.85 13.29
N PRO A 326 6.88 -23.70 12.40
CA PRO A 326 7.84 -23.23 11.39
C PRO A 326 7.26 -22.19 10.44
N THR A 327 5.97 -22.31 10.08
CA THR A 327 5.30 -21.31 9.23
C THR A 327 5.19 -19.96 9.94
N LEU A 328 4.85 -19.96 11.23
CA LEU A 328 4.79 -18.75 12.05
C LEU A 328 6.18 -18.13 12.26
N THR A 329 7.22 -18.94 12.47
CA THR A 329 8.60 -18.45 12.55
C THR A 329 9.03 -17.79 11.25
N ALA A 330 8.78 -18.42 10.11
CA ALA A 330 9.14 -17.87 8.80
C ALA A 330 8.31 -16.64 8.39
N ILE A 331 7.18 -16.36 9.06
CA ILE A 331 6.42 -15.10 8.90
C ILE A 331 7.03 -13.97 9.74
N ASP A 332 7.66 -14.31 10.87
CA ASP A 332 8.29 -13.34 11.80
C ASP A 332 9.68 -12.88 11.33
N ASP A 333 10.38 -13.75 10.58
CA ASP A 333 11.69 -13.48 9.95
C ASP A 333 11.61 -12.52 8.74
#